data_AF-A0A419H5Q5-F1
#
_entry.id   AF-A0A419H5Q5-F1
#
_cell.length_a   1.000
_cell.length_b   1.000
_cell.length_c   1.000
_cell.angle_alpha   90.00
_cell.angle_beta   90.00
_cell.angle_gamma   90.00
#
_symmetry.space_group_name_H-M   'P 1'
#
loop_
_entity.id
_entity.type
_entity.pdbx_description
1 polymer ?
#
loop_
_entity_poly.entity_id
_entity_poly.type
_entity_poly.pdbx_seq_one_letter_code
_entity_poly.pdbx_strand_id
1 'polypeptide(L)'
;MKEKSEFSKISSSYSQIGPYLGLGTQLAAVVILMFFLGRWIDQKLSTTPLFLISFSILGSAAGIYNFIKSVLNLNEKKNVEK
;
A
#
# COMPACT_ATOMS: atom_id res chain seq x y z
N MET A 1 -15.48 -20.97 29.36
CA MET A 1 -14.44 -19.98 29.74
C MET A 1 -13.22 -19.98 28.82
N LYS A 2 -12.77 -21.13 28.26
CA LYS A 2 -11.67 -21.21 27.26
C LYS A 2 -11.95 -20.55 25.90
N GLU A 3 -13.21 -20.47 25.48
CA GLU A 3 -13.59 -19.93 24.16
C GLU A 3 -13.42 -18.40 24.07
N LYS A 4 -13.67 -17.68 25.17
CA LYS A 4 -13.55 -16.21 25.23
C LYS A 4 -12.09 -15.74 25.13
N SER A 5 -11.12 -16.57 25.57
CA SER A 5 -9.68 -16.27 25.50
C SER A 5 -9.07 -16.52 24.12
N GLU A 6 -9.59 -17.49 23.37
CA GLU A 6 -9.19 -17.75 21.97
C GLU A 6 -9.66 -16.61 21.07
N PHE A 7 -10.93 -16.19 21.23
CA PHE A 7 -11.50 -15.09 20.45
C PHE A 7 -10.76 -13.76 20.69
N SER A 8 -10.35 -13.47 21.93
CA SER A 8 -9.55 -12.27 22.24
C SER A 8 -8.10 -12.34 21.72
N LYS A 9 -7.50 -13.53 21.64
CA LYS A 9 -6.17 -13.74 21.04
C LYS A 9 -6.20 -13.59 19.52
N ILE A 10 -7.26 -14.08 18.90
CA ILE A 10 -7.53 -13.89 17.48
C ILE A 10 -7.75 -12.39 17.23
N SER A 11 -8.67 -11.72 17.92
CA SER A 11 -8.92 -10.28 17.69
C SER A 11 -7.69 -9.39 17.92
N SER A 12 -6.84 -9.71 18.91
CA SER A 12 -5.59 -8.97 19.17
C SER A 12 -4.47 -9.28 18.17
N SER A 13 -4.49 -10.45 17.53
CA SER A 13 -3.60 -10.75 16.40
C SER A 13 -4.06 -10.03 15.13
N TYR A 14 -5.37 -9.92 14.92
CA TYR A 14 -5.96 -9.20 13.79
C TYR A 14 -5.70 -7.69 13.87
N SER A 15 -5.79 -7.09 15.05
CA SER A 15 -5.46 -5.67 15.25
C SER A 15 -3.96 -5.37 15.05
N GLN A 16 -3.08 -6.36 15.23
CA GLN A 16 -1.64 -6.22 14.97
C GLN A 16 -1.28 -6.27 13.47
N ILE A 17 -2.07 -6.99 12.65
CA ILE A 17 -1.84 -7.08 11.19
C ILE A 17 -2.59 -6.00 10.39
N GLY A 18 -3.66 -5.42 10.96
CA GLY A 18 -4.46 -4.37 10.32
C GLY A 18 -3.65 -3.22 9.70
N PRO A 19 -2.66 -2.64 10.42
CA PRO A 19 -1.81 -1.59 9.86
C PRO A 19 -1.03 -2.02 8.62
N TYR A 20 -0.50 -3.25 8.60
CA TYR A 20 0.25 -3.79 7.45
C TYR A 20 -0.65 -4.04 6.23
N LEU A 21 -1.88 -4.52 6.46
CA LEU A 21 -2.92 -4.64 5.43
C LEU A 21 -3.30 -3.28 4.84
N GLY A 22 -3.39 -2.25 5.68
CA GLY A 22 -3.63 -0.86 5.24
C GLY A 22 -2.54 -0.36 4.29
N LEU A 23 -1.27 -0.65 4.59
CA LEU A 23 -0.14 -0.27 3.72
C LEU A 23 -0.15 -1.00 2.38
N GLY A 24 -0.48 -2.30 2.37
CA GLY A 24 -0.64 -3.05 1.12
C GLY A 24 -1.76 -2.51 0.24
N THR A 25 -2.88 -2.13 0.86
CA THR A 25 -4.02 -1.52 0.15
C THR A 25 -3.65 -0.15 -0.42
N GLN A 26 -2.92 0.67 0.34
CA GLN A 26 -2.42 1.97 -0.13
C GLN A 26 -1.49 1.82 -1.33
N LEU A 27 -0.56 0.84 -1.29
CA LEU A 27 0.33 0.54 -2.40
C LEU A 27 -0.46 0.17 -3.66
N ALA A 28 -1.42 -0.76 -3.53
CA ALA A 28 -2.27 -1.18 -4.64
C ALA A 28 -3.07 -0.01 -5.23
N ALA A 29 -3.64 0.85 -4.37
CA ALA A 29 -4.41 2.02 -4.80
C ALA A 29 -3.55 2.99 -5.62
N VAL A 30 -2.31 3.28 -5.18
CA VAL A 30 -1.39 4.17 -5.91
C VAL A 30 -1.00 3.60 -7.27
N VAL A 31 -0.67 2.31 -7.33
CA VAL A 31 -0.27 1.64 -8.60
C VAL A 31 -1.43 1.63 -9.59
N ILE A 32 -2.63 1.26 -9.14
CA ILE A 32 -3.84 1.25 -9.98
C ILE A 32 -4.13 2.67 -10.49
N LEU A 33 -4.09 3.67 -9.59
CA LEU A 33 -4.34 5.06 -9.96
C LEU A 33 -3.36 5.55 -11.02
N MET A 34 -2.05 5.36 -10.83
CA MET A 34 -1.01 5.77 -11.78
C MET A 34 -1.12 5.04 -13.13
N PHE A 35 -1.46 3.75 -13.12
CA PHE A 35 -1.69 2.97 -14.33
C PHE A 35 -2.85 3.53 -15.17
N PHE A 36 -4.00 3.77 -14.54
CA PHE A 36 -5.16 4.35 -15.23
C PHE A 36 -4.87 5.78 -15.72
N LEU A 37 -4.14 6.56 -14.93
CA LEU A 37 -3.77 7.93 -15.28
C LEU A 37 -2.82 7.96 -16.49
N GLY A 38 -1.81 7.09 -16.52
CA GLY A 38 -0.91 6.92 -17.67
C GLY A 38 -1.64 6.46 -18.92
N ARG A 39 -2.56 5.48 -18.78
CA ARG A 39 -3.40 5.01 -19.89
C ARG A 39 -4.29 6.10 -20.46
N TRP A 40 -4.90 6.92 -19.60
CA TRP A 40 -5.79 7.99 -20.02
C TRP A 40 -5.04 9.09 -20.78
N ILE A 41 -3.82 9.43 -20.33
CA ILE A 41 -2.94 10.38 -21.01
C ILE A 41 -2.50 9.85 -22.38
N ASP A 42 -2.07 8.59 -22.46
CA ASP A 42 -1.69 7.96 -23.73
C ASP A 42 -2.86 7.95 -24.74
N GLN A 43 -4.09 7.67 -24.27
CA GLN A 43 -5.29 7.72 -25.12
C GLN A 43 -5.63 9.13 -25.59
N LYS A 44 -5.41 10.16 -24.77
CA LYS A 44 -5.67 11.56 -25.13
C LYS A 44 -4.68 12.11 -26.16
N LEU A 45 -3.42 11.67 -26.11
CA LEU A 45 -2.34 12.17 -26.97
C LEU A 45 -2.15 11.34 -28.24
N SER A 46 -2.89 10.23 -28.40
CA SER A 46 -2.73 9.26 -29.52
C SER A 46 -1.30 8.76 -29.68
N THR A 47 -0.47 8.92 -28.66
CA THR A 47 0.90 8.46 -28.59
C THR A 47 0.92 6.96 -28.30
N THR A 48 1.93 6.27 -28.85
CA THR A 48 2.33 4.94 -28.38
C THR A 48 2.46 4.93 -26.86
N PRO A 49 2.34 3.76 -26.18
CA PRO A 49 2.18 3.65 -24.72
C PRO A 49 3.43 4.03 -23.91
N LEU A 50 4.00 5.20 -24.18
CA LEU A 50 5.22 5.74 -23.60
C LEU A 50 4.92 6.36 -22.24
N PHE A 51 3.83 7.12 -22.10
CA PHE A 51 3.49 7.68 -20.79
C PHE A 51 3.05 6.59 -19.83
N LEU A 52 2.32 5.57 -20.28
CA LEU A 52 1.98 4.42 -19.43
C LEU A 52 3.22 3.70 -18.91
N ILE A 53 4.28 3.52 -19.72
CA ILE A 53 5.53 2.92 -19.27
C ILE A 53 6.23 3.84 -18.25
N SER A 54 6.38 5.13 -18.55
CA SER A 54 7.01 6.08 -17.63
C SER A 54 6.24 6.21 -16.31
N PHE A 55 4.92 6.35 -16.35
CA PHE A 55 4.06 6.42 -15.17
C PHE A 55 3.97 5.09 -14.43
N SER A 56 4.07 3.95 -15.09
CA SER A 56 4.13 2.65 -14.40
C SER A 56 5.44 2.48 -13.64
N ILE A 57 6.57 2.87 -14.23
CA ILE A 57 7.88 2.83 -13.56
C ILE A 57 7.90 3.82 -12.38
N LEU A 58 7.48 5.07 -12.62
CA LEU A 58 7.42 6.09 -11.58
C LEU A 58 6.41 5.74 -10.48
N GLY A 59 5.23 5.25 -10.85
CA GLY A 59 4.18 4.82 -9.92
C GLY A 59 4.61 3.61 -9.09
N SER A 60 5.32 2.66 -9.69
CA SER A 60 5.90 1.52 -8.96
C SER A 60 7.00 1.97 -8.00
N ALA A 61 7.92 2.82 -8.45
CA ALA A 61 8.99 3.36 -7.61
C ALA A 61 8.44 4.19 -6.44
N ALA A 62 7.49 5.09 -6.72
CA ALA A 62 6.83 5.91 -5.70
C ALA A 62 5.98 5.08 -4.74
N GLY A 63 5.29 4.06 -5.25
CA GLY A 63 4.53 3.10 -4.45
C GLY A 63 5.42 2.35 -3.48
N ILE A 64 6.49 1.73 -3.97
CA ILE A 64 7.46 0.97 -3.16
C ILE A 64 8.13 1.91 -2.13
N TYR A 65 8.54 3.11 -2.53
CA TYR A 65 9.13 4.08 -1.62
C TYR A 65 8.17 4.45 -0.48
N ASN A 66 6.92 4.76 -0.80
CA ASN A 66 5.90 5.07 0.20
C ASN A 66 5.59 3.87 1.10
N PHE A 67 5.57 2.66 0.54
CA PHE A 67 5.37 1.43 1.31
C PHE A 67 6.49 1.22 2.32
N ILE A 68 7.75 1.22 1.88
CA ILE A 68 8.92 1.04 2.77
C ILE A 68 8.95 2.12 3.84
N LYS A 69 8.78 3.40 3.46
CA LYS A 69 8.75 4.52 4.41
C LYS A 69 7.63 4.36 5.44
N SER A 70 6.45 3.92 5.02
CA SER A 70 5.32 3.73 5.92
C SER A 70 5.52 2.54 6.87
N VAL A 71 6.10 1.43 6.38
CA VAL A 71 6.46 0.28 7.22
C VAL A 71 7.49 0.68 8.28
N LEU A 72 8.52 1.45 7.90
CA LEU A 72 9.55 1.94 8.83
C LEU A 72 8.94 2.87 9.89
N ASN A 73 8.10 3.83 9.48
CA ASN A 73 7.42 4.73 10.42
C ASN A 73 6.46 3.99 11.38
N LEU A 74 5.76 2.95 10.91
CA LEU A 74 4.91 2.12 11.77
C LEU A 74 5.75 1.36 12.81
N ASN A 75 6.94 0.89 12.44
CA ASN A 75 7.84 0.20 13.35
C ASN A 75 8.41 1.14 14.42
N GLU A 76 8.78 2.37 14.04
CA GLU A 76 9.23 3.41 15.00
C GLU A 76 8.13 3.79 15.99
N LYS A 77 6.90 4.04 15.52
CA LYS A 77 5.76 4.33 16.42
C LYS A 77 5.50 3.21 17.43
N LYS A 78 5.68 1.95 17.02
CA LYS A 78 5.50 0.78 17.89
C LYS A 78 6.60 0.61 18.94
N ASN A 79 7.78 1.21 18.74
CA ASN A 79 8.88 1.23 19.73
C ASN A 79 8.79 2.40 20.71
N VAL A 80 8.18 3.53 20.31
CA VAL A 80 8.04 4.72 21.18
C VAL A 80 6.87 4.59 22.18
N GLU A 81 5.88 3.73 21.89
CA GLU A 81 4.74 3.44 22.79
C GLU A 81 4.97 2.24 23.74
N LYS A 82 6.13 1.59 23.69
CA LYS A 82 6.53 0.52 24.63
C LYS A 82 7.38 1.08 25.77
#